data_AF-A0A7X8J1C4-F1
#
_entry.id   AF-A0A7X8J1C4-F1
#
_cell.length_a   1.000
_cell.length_b   1.000
_cell.length_c   1.000
_cell.angle_alpha   90.00
_cell.angle_beta   90.00
_cell.angle_gamma   90.00
#
_symmetry.space_group_name_H-M   'P 1'
#
loop_
_entity.id
_entity.type
_entity.pdbx_description
1 polymer ?
#
loop_
_entity_poly.entity_id
_entity_poly.type
_entity_poly.pdbx_seq_one_letter_code
_entity_poly.pdbx_strand_id
1 'polypeptide(L)'
;MGDADMATRGFMNWNEANGDTATHWKKVGTFRKNHVAVGGGAQTDLGSNTYGRTYNKNGISDKVVIKIDASGSTQVNVSGIFSDGTKVRNAYNGETGTVSGGSVTFTAENGVILIEEM
;
A
#
# COMPACT_ATOMS: atom_id res chain seq x y z
N MET A 1 17.94 27.85 28.49
CA MET A 1 16.73 27.10 28.10
C MET A 1 16.59 27.27 26.60
N GLY A 2 16.76 26.19 25.83
CA GLY A 2 16.69 26.23 24.37
C GLY A 2 15.23 26.24 23.89
N ASP A 3 14.98 26.97 22.82
CA ASP A 3 13.66 27.14 22.21
C ASP A 3 13.05 25.78 21.80
N ALA A 4 11.82 25.49 22.23
CA ALA A 4 11.15 24.21 21.97
C ALA A 4 10.93 23.95 20.47
N ASP A 5 10.86 25.02 19.67
CA ASP A 5 10.67 24.95 18.22
C ASP A 5 11.91 24.40 17.48
N MET A 6 13.10 24.46 18.09
CA MET A 6 14.32 23.90 17.51
C MET A 6 14.34 22.37 17.49
N ALA A 7 13.52 21.70 18.31
CA ALA A 7 13.48 20.24 18.39
C ALA A 7 12.95 19.55 17.12
N THR A 8 12.19 20.27 16.29
CA THR A 8 11.61 19.74 15.02
C THR A 8 12.36 20.19 13.77
N ARG A 9 13.40 21.03 13.92
CA ARG A 9 14.12 21.70 12.82
C ARG A 9 15.62 21.41 12.82
N GLY A 10 16.04 20.32 13.47
CA GLY A 10 17.43 19.88 13.50
C GLY A 10 17.97 19.55 12.10
N PHE A 11 19.30 19.53 11.97
CA PHE A 11 19.95 19.11 10.73
C PHE A 11 19.59 17.66 10.39
N MET A 12 19.29 17.42 9.11
CA MET A 12 19.03 16.06 8.62
C MET A 12 20.27 15.18 8.82
N ASN A 13 20.07 13.99 9.39
CA ASN A 13 21.11 12.98 9.52
C ASN A 13 21.31 12.24 8.19
N TRP A 14 22.17 12.79 7.32
CA TRP A 14 22.45 12.21 6.01
C TRP A 14 23.12 10.84 6.04
N ASN A 15 23.78 10.48 7.15
CA ASN A 15 24.41 9.17 7.30
C ASN A 15 23.36 8.03 7.37
N GLU A 16 22.15 8.32 7.81
CA GLU A 16 21.04 7.36 7.92
C GLU A 16 20.04 7.47 6.75
N ALA A 17 20.30 8.33 5.76
CA ALA A 17 19.37 8.63 4.68
C ALA A 17 19.00 7.43 3.79
N ASN A 18 19.74 6.31 3.89
CA ASN A 18 19.49 5.08 3.11
C ASN A 18 19.10 3.88 3.98
N GLY A 19 18.65 4.09 5.22
CA GLY A 19 18.19 3.01 6.10
C GLY A 19 16.81 2.43 5.72
N ASP A 20 16.31 1.54 6.58
CA ASP A 20 15.03 0.83 6.38
C ASP A 20 13.85 1.78 6.18
N THR A 21 13.81 2.90 6.91
CA THR A 21 12.81 3.95 6.74
C THR A 21 12.80 4.51 5.31
N ALA A 22 13.97 4.77 4.72
CA ALA A 22 14.06 5.26 3.35
C ALA A 22 13.61 4.20 2.35
N THR A 23 13.96 2.93 2.58
CA THR A 23 13.50 1.80 1.74
C THR A 23 11.99 1.63 1.80
N HIS A 24 11.39 1.72 3.00
CA HIS A 24 9.94 1.69 3.19
C HIS A 24 9.26 2.79 2.37
N TRP A 25 9.69 4.04 2.52
CA TRP A 25 9.09 5.16 1.80
C TRP A 25 9.35 5.12 0.28
N LYS A 26 10.47 4.54 -0.17
CA LYS A 26 10.71 4.28 -1.60
C LYS A 26 9.68 3.28 -2.16
N LYS A 27 9.38 2.20 -1.45
CA LYS A 27 8.35 1.22 -1.85
C LYS A 27 6.96 1.88 -1.93
N VAL A 28 6.55 2.57 -0.88
CA VAL A 28 5.24 3.27 -0.82
C VAL A 28 5.13 4.35 -1.89
N GLY A 29 6.19 5.16 -2.08
CA GLY A 29 6.23 6.20 -3.09
C GLY A 29 6.20 5.66 -4.52
N THR A 30 6.88 4.54 -4.78
CA THR A 30 6.84 3.85 -6.08
C THR A 30 5.43 3.34 -6.38
N PHE A 31 4.77 2.71 -5.40
CA PHE A 31 3.39 2.25 -5.54
C PHE A 31 2.44 3.42 -5.86
N ARG A 32 2.52 4.52 -5.10
CA ARG A 32 1.73 5.73 -5.38
C ARG A 32 1.98 6.30 -6.77
N LYS A 33 3.23 6.30 -7.25
CA LYS A 33 3.59 6.78 -8.59
C LYS A 33 2.96 5.93 -9.69
N ASN A 34 2.90 4.61 -9.50
CA ASN A 34 2.40 3.69 -10.50
C ASN A 34 0.86 3.63 -10.55
N HIS A 35 0.18 4.01 -9.46
CA HIS A 35 -1.27 3.91 -9.34
C HIS A 35 -1.95 5.27 -9.17
N VAL A 36 -2.61 5.74 -10.23
CA VAL A 36 -3.42 6.96 -10.21
C VAL A 36 -4.58 6.85 -9.20
N ALA A 37 -5.08 5.64 -8.92
CA ALA A 37 -6.12 5.39 -7.93
C ALA A 37 -5.70 5.84 -6.53
N VAL A 38 -4.41 5.80 -6.19
CA VAL A 38 -3.91 6.26 -4.88
C VAL A 38 -4.00 7.79 -4.76
N GLY A 39 -3.79 8.54 -5.84
CA GLY A 39 -3.85 10.01 -5.82
C GLY A 39 -5.22 10.61 -6.14
N GLY A 40 -5.90 10.09 -7.16
CA GLY A 40 -7.13 10.64 -7.73
C GLY A 40 -8.34 9.70 -7.73
N GLY A 41 -8.20 8.49 -7.18
CA GLY A 41 -9.26 7.50 -7.10
C GLY A 41 -10.26 7.74 -5.96
N ALA A 42 -11.42 7.09 -6.07
CA ALA A 42 -12.38 6.96 -4.99
C ALA A 42 -11.92 5.87 -4.00
N GLN A 43 -12.18 6.08 -2.71
CA GLN A 43 -11.89 5.10 -1.67
C GLN A 43 -13.14 4.29 -1.34
N THR A 44 -12.97 2.98 -1.17
CA THR A 44 -13.96 2.05 -0.63
C THR A 44 -13.39 1.44 0.64
N ASP A 45 -14.14 1.51 1.74
CA ASP A 45 -13.77 0.81 2.98
C ASP A 45 -14.15 -0.68 2.86
N LEU A 46 -13.18 -1.57 3.06
CA LEU A 46 -13.35 -3.03 3.03
C LEU A 46 -13.30 -3.64 4.44
N GLY A 47 -13.18 -2.80 5.48
CA GLY A 47 -13.10 -3.19 6.88
C GLY A 47 -11.70 -3.64 7.31
N SER A 48 -11.51 -3.76 8.63
CA SER A 48 -10.26 -4.28 9.23
C SER A 48 -9.00 -3.58 8.70
N ASN A 49 -9.02 -2.24 8.66
CA ASN A 49 -7.90 -1.43 8.14
C ASN A 49 -7.53 -1.75 6.68
N THR A 50 -8.52 -2.14 5.88
CA THR A 50 -8.36 -2.48 4.46
C THR A 50 -9.18 -1.52 3.59
N TYR A 51 -8.54 -0.93 2.59
CA TYR A 51 -9.12 0.09 1.74
C TYR A 51 -8.90 -0.22 0.27
N GLY A 52 -9.98 -0.27 -0.50
CA GLY A 52 -9.92 -0.27 -1.96
C GLY A 52 -9.78 1.15 -2.49
N ARG A 53 -8.96 1.35 -3.52
CA ARG A 53 -8.90 2.61 -4.28
C ARG A 53 -9.18 2.29 -5.73
N THR A 54 -10.13 2.99 -6.35
CA THR A 54 -10.50 2.78 -7.75
C THR A 54 -10.51 4.09 -8.52
N TYR A 55 -9.99 4.05 -9.73
CA TYR A 55 -10.02 5.17 -10.68
C TYR A 55 -10.50 4.64 -12.02
N ASN A 56 -11.57 5.24 -12.56
CA ASN A 56 -12.09 4.91 -13.88
C ASN A 56 -12.58 6.19 -14.56
N LYS A 57 -11.65 6.92 -15.17
CA LYS A 57 -11.93 8.18 -15.90
C LYS A 57 -10.94 8.34 -17.04
N ASN A 58 -11.35 9.04 -18.10
CA ASN A 58 -10.50 9.39 -19.25
C ASN A 58 -9.82 8.16 -19.90
N GLY A 59 -10.50 7.02 -19.94
CA GLY A 59 -9.98 5.77 -20.51
C GLY A 59 -8.92 5.06 -19.66
N ILE A 60 -8.61 5.56 -18.46
CA ILE A 60 -7.69 4.92 -17.52
C ILE A 60 -8.53 4.21 -16.45
N SER A 61 -8.31 2.91 -16.32
CA SER A 61 -8.84 2.09 -15.23
C SER A 61 -7.69 1.61 -14.36
N ASP A 62 -7.73 1.92 -13.07
CA ASP A 62 -6.73 1.52 -12.08
C ASP A 62 -7.44 1.15 -10.78
N LYS A 63 -7.00 0.05 -10.16
CA LYS A 63 -7.59 -0.49 -8.94
C LYS A 63 -6.49 -1.07 -8.06
N VAL A 64 -6.55 -0.73 -6.78
CA VAL A 64 -5.64 -1.28 -5.78
C VAL A 64 -6.37 -1.55 -4.48
N VAL A 65 -5.83 -2.48 -3.68
CA VAL A 65 -6.25 -2.67 -2.28
C VAL A 65 -5.05 -2.44 -1.37
N ILE A 66 -5.26 -1.68 -0.31
CA ILE A 66 -4.25 -1.31 0.66
C ILE A 66 -4.72 -1.81 2.02
N LYS A 67 -3.93 -2.68 2.65
CA LYS A 67 -4.13 -3.05 4.05
C LYS A 67 -3.02 -2.43 4.90
N ILE A 68 -3.43 -1.74 5.96
CA ILE A 68 -2.53 -1.21 6.98
C ILE A 68 -2.76 -1.96 8.30
N ASP A 69 -1.81 -1.85 9.22
CA ASP A 69 -1.82 -2.54 10.51
C ASP A 69 -1.93 -4.08 10.37
N ALA A 70 -1.14 -4.62 9.43
CA ALA A 70 -1.05 -6.05 9.17
C ALA A 70 0.28 -6.63 9.66
N SER A 71 0.28 -7.89 10.09
CA SER A 71 1.48 -8.57 10.59
C SER A 71 1.48 -10.04 10.21
N GLY A 72 2.64 -10.55 9.77
CA GLY A 72 2.77 -11.96 9.38
C GLY A 72 1.86 -12.33 8.21
N SER A 73 1.51 -13.62 8.12
CA SER A 73 0.58 -14.11 7.09
C SER A 73 -0.84 -13.59 7.37
N THR A 74 -1.35 -12.75 6.47
CA THR A 74 -2.61 -12.02 6.67
C THR A 74 -3.52 -12.21 5.47
N GLN A 75 -4.76 -12.66 5.73
CA GLN A 75 -5.83 -12.65 4.73
C GLN A 75 -6.38 -11.24 4.56
N VAL A 76 -6.54 -10.81 3.31
CA VAL A 76 -7.00 -9.48 2.92
C VAL A 76 -8.26 -9.63 2.09
N ASN A 77 -9.33 -8.98 2.53
CA ASN A 77 -10.56 -8.86 1.76
C ASN A 77 -10.31 -7.94 0.56
N VAL A 78 -10.58 -8.43 -0.65
CA VAL A 78 -10.45 -7.69 -1.91
C VAL A 78 -11.76 -7.66 -2.72
N SER A 79 -12.85 -8.17 -2.12
CA SER A 79 -14.16 -8.23 -2.74
C SER A 79 -14.64 -6.85 -3.20
N GLY A 80 -15.27 -6.80 -4.38
CA GLY A 80 -15.72 -5.57 -5.01
C GLY A 80 -14.62 -4.74 -5.68
N ILE A 81 -13.35 -5.07 -5.50
CA ILE A 81 -12.21 -4.45 -6.19
C ILE A 81 -11.62 -5.41 -7.23
N PHE A 82 -11.30 -6.63 -6.80
CA PHE A 82 -10.80 -7.72 -7.64
C PHE A 82 -11.79 -8.89 -7.62
N SER A 83 -11.96 -9.53 -8.78
CA SER A 83 -12.83 -10.70 -8.93
C SER A 83 -12.08 -11.98 -8.57
N ASP A 84 -12.80 -13.03 -8.19
CA ASP A 84 -12.21 -14.36 -8.03
C ASP A 84 -11.53 -14.81 -9.32
N GLY A 85 -10.35 -15.42 -9.20
CA GLY A 85 -9.49 -15.80 -10.32
C GLY A 85 -8.54 -14.70 -10.79
N THR A 86 -8.70 -13.43 -10.37
CA THR A 86 -7.75 -12.36 -10.68
C THR A 86 -6.39 -12.67 -10.04
N LYS A 87 -5.31 -12.56 -10.84
CA LYS A 87 -3.94 -12.61 -10.33
C LYS A 87 -3.56 -11.25 -9.79
N VAL A 88 -3.06 -11.24 -8.57
CA VAL A 88 -2.67 -10.02 -7.88
C VAL A 88 -1.28 -10.17 -7.29
N ARG A 89 -0.63 -9.04 -7.04
CA ARG A 89 0.70 -8.96 -6.46
C ARG A 89 0.70 -8.06 -5.24
N ASN A 90 1.37 -8.49 -4.17
CA ASN A 90 1.79 -7.61 -3.10
C ASN A 90 3.00 -6.80 -3.60
N ALA A 91 2.77 -5.57 -4.04
CA ALA A 91 3.78 -4.66 -4.55
C ALA A 91 4.88 -4.34 -3.52
N TYR A 92 4.63 -4.56 -2.22
CA TYR A 92 5.61 -4.30 -1.17
C TYR A 92 6.77 -5.31 -1.16
N ASN A 93 6.48 -6.59 -1.35
CA ASN A 93 7.48 -7.67 -1.26
C ASN A 93 7.58 -8.52 -2.53
N GLY A 94 6.69 -8.31 -3.50
CA GLY A 94 6.65 -8.99 -4.78
C GLY A 94 5.91 -10.34 -4.76
N GLU A 95 5.37 -10.77 -3.62
CA GLU A 95 4.58 -12.00 -3.52
C GLU A 95 3.35 -11.91 -4.44
N THR A 96 3.00 -13.02 -5.08
CA THR A 96 1.86 -13.10 -6.01
C THR A 96 0.83 -14.09 -5.50
N GLY A 97 -0.45 -13.82 -5.75
CA GLY A 97 -1.55 -14.68 -5.37
C GLY A 97 -2.70 -14.61 -6.36
N THR A 98 -3.66 -15.51 -6.21
CA THR A 98 -4.90 -15.51 -6.96
C THR A 98 -6.04 -15.27 -5.99
N VAL A 99 -6.95 -14.36 -6.34
CA VAL A 99 -8.13 -14.08 -5.53
C VAL A 99 -9.04 -15.30 -5.51
N SER A 100 -9.47 -15.70 -4.31
CA SER A 100 -10.39 -16.82 -4.10
C SER A 100 -11.31 -16.53 -2.93
N GLY A 101 -12.63 -16.65 -3.12
CA GLY A 101 -13.61 -16.31 -2.09
C GLY A 101 -13.57 -14.84 -1.69
N GLY A 102 -13.28 -13.95 -2.64
CA GLY A 102 -13.17 -12.50 -2.42
C GLY A 102 -11.97 -12.06 -1.58
N SER A 103 -10.99 -12.94 -1.35
CA SER A 103 -9.82 -12.66 -0.52
C SER A 103 -8.51 -13.15 -1.14
N VAL A 104 -7.39 -12.64 -0.64
CA VAL A 104 -6.04 -13.12 -0.92
C VAL A 104 -5.21 -13.08 0.35
N THR A 105 -4.28 -14.01 0.52
CA THR A 105 -3.37 -14.04 1.68
C THR A 105 -1.98 -13.64 1.25
N PHE A 106 -1.38 -12.70 1.99
CA PHE A 106 -0.02 -12.24 1.78
C PHE A 106 0.70 -12.08 3.12
N THR A 107 2.03 -12.14 3.07
CA THR A 107 2.85 -11.78 4.23
C THR A 107 3.01 -10.26 4.31
N ALA A 108 2.61 -9.68 5.44
CA ALA A 108 2.80 -8.26 5.70
C ALA A 108 4.25 -7.96 6.08
N GLU A 109 4.78 -6.87 5.53
CA GLU A 109 6.08 -6.32 5.91
C GLU A 109 5.90 -4.85 6.28
N ASN A 110 6.50 -4.42 7.40
CA ASN A 110 6.39 -3.05 7.90
C ASN A 110 4.94 -2.56 8.05
N GLY A 111 4.04 -3.44 8.49
CA GLY A 111 2.66 -3.09 8.79
C GLY A 111 1.73 -2.96 7.58
N VAL A 112 2.21 -3.19 6.36
CA VAL A 112 1.45 -2.90 5.13
C VAL A 112 1.44 -4.06 4.14
N ILE A 113 0.34 -4.15 3.38
CA ILE A 113 0.19 -4.98 2.18
C ILE A 113 -0.40 -4.09 1.08
N LEU A 114 0.28 -4.02 -0.06
CA LEU A 114 -0.08 -3.17 -1.19
C LEU A 114 -0.44 -4.05 -2.38
N ILE A 115 -1.73 -4.20 -2.69
CA ILE A 115 -2.21 -5.17 -3.68
C ILE A 115 -2.53 -4.47 -5.00
N GLU A 116 -1.87 -4.91 -6.07
CA GLU A 116 -2.08 -4.50 -7.46
C GLU A 116 -2.50 -5.70 -8.33
N GLU A 117 -3.26 -5.47 -9.40
CA GLU A 117 -3.54 -6.47 -10.44
C GLU A 117 -2.30 -6.70 -11.31
N MET A 118 -2.09 -7.94 -11.76
CA MET A 118 -0.94 -8.34 -12.59
C MET A 118 -1.19 -8.23 -14.09
#